data_AF-A0A2D3W888-F1
#
_entry.id   AF-A0A2D3W888-F1
#
_cell.length_a   1.000
_cell.length_b   1.000
_cell.length_c   1.000
_cell.angle_alpha   90.00
_cell.angle_beta   90.00
_cell.angle_gamma   90.00
#
_symmetry.space_group_name_H-M   'P 1'
#
loop_
_entity.id
_entity.type
_entity.pdbx_description
1 polymer ?
#
loop_
_entity_poly.entity_id
_entity_poly.type
_entity_poly.pdbx_seq_one_letter_code
_entity_poly.pdbx_strand_id
1 'polypeptide(L)'
;MQKLSLLLFFCFILGGCSLSQVLVDSDGDGVLNHKDICKNTPPNAQVDRYGCALDSDKDGVIDIYDRCKNTPLLDIVNAQGCTQR
;
A
#
# COMPACT_ATOMS: atom_id res chain seq x y z
N MET A 1 -16.84 -12.05 -9.48
CA MET A 1 -16.68 -12.75 -10.78
C MET A 1 -17.18 -11.94 -11.99
N GLN A 2 -17.43 -10.62 -11.91
CA GLN A 2 -17.95 -9.83 -13.05
C GLN A 2 -17.14 -8.58 -13.45
N LYS A 3 -16.07 -8.22 -12.70
CA LYS A 3 -15.22 -7.07 -13.06
C LYS A 3 -14.08 -7.43 -14.04
N LEU A 4 -13.56 -8.66 -13.98
CA LEU A 4 -12.47 -9.12 -14.84
C LEU A 4 -12.90 -9.24 -16.32
N SER A 5 -14.16 -9.63 -16.57
CA SER A 5 -14.71 -9.82 -17.93
C SER A 5 -14.96 -8.51 -18.69
N LEU A 6 -15.37 -7.44 -17.99
CA LEU A 6 -15.70 -6.15 -18.62
C LEU A 6 -14.44 -5.30 -18.94
N LEU A 7 -13.41 -5.38 -18.09
CA LEU A 7 -12.11 -4.73 -18.31
C LEU A 7 -11.36 -5.35 -19.50
N LEU A 8 -11.46 -6.66 -19.71
CA LEU A 8 -10.92 -7.34 -20.89
C LEU A 8 -11.61 -6.84 -22.17
N PHE A 9 -12.91 -6.61 -22.14
CA PHE A 9 -13.68 -6.13 -23.31
C PHE A 9 -13.33 -4.69 -23.71
N PHE A 10 -13.05 -3.81 -22.75
CA PHE A 10 -12.63 -2.42 -23.03
C PHE A 10 -11.17 -2.29 -23.48
N CYS A 11 -10.31 -3.24 -23.06
CA CYS A 11 -8.88 -3.24 -23.38
C CYS A 11 -8.60 -3.44 -24.88
N PHE A 12 -9.37 -4.31 -25.54
CA PHE A 12 -9.18 -4.65 -26.96
C PHE A 12 -9.62 -3.54 -27.93
N ILE A 13 -10.49 -2.62 -27.51
CA ILE A 13 -11.12 -1.64 -28.41
C ILE A 13 -10.35 -0.31 -28.47
N LEU A 14 -9.57 0.04 -27.43
CA LEU A 14 -8.95 1.36 -27.28
C LEU A 14 -7.42 1.34 -27.06
N GLY A 15 -6.73 0.24 -27.38
CA GLY A 15 -5.27 0.23 -27.62
C GLY A 15 -4.37 0.80 -26.51
N GLY A 16 -4.79 0.76 -25.24
CA GLY A 16 -4.12 1.53 -24.19
C GLY A 16 -3.52 0.73 -23.03
N CYS A 17 -3.97 -0.49 -22.76
CA CYS A 17 -3.47 -1.29 -21.65
C CYS A 17 -3.06 -2.67 -22.14
N SER A 18 -1.80 -3.05 -21.94
CA SER A 18 -1.40 -4.45 -22.14
C SER A 18 -1.96 -5.28 -21.00
N LEU A 19 -2.41 -6.51 -21.27
CA LEU A 19 -2.82 -7.48 -20.23
C LEU A 19 -1.75 -7.64 -19.15
N SER A 20 -0.48 -7.45 -19.52
CA SER A 20 0.66 -7.42 -18.60
C SER A 20 0.49 -6.35 -17.51
N GLN A 21 0.08 -5.12 -17.83
CA GLN A 21 0.00 -4.03 -16.85
C GLN A 21 -1.12 -4.22 -15.81
N VAL A 22 -2.15 -5.00 -16.13
CA VAL A 22 -3.27 -5.27 -15.21
C VAL A 22 -2.85 -6.25 -14.11
N LEU A 23 -1.90 -7.14 -14.40
CA LEU A 23 -1.43 -8.18 -13.50
C LEU A 23 -0.04 -7.90 -12.92
N VAL A 24 0.48 -6.69 -13.10
CA VAL A 24 1.75 -6.25 -12.51
C VAL A 24 1.51 -5.72 -11.10
N ASP A 25 2.39 -6.13 -10.20
CA ASP A 25 2.65 -5.59 -8.88
C ASP A 25 4.13 -5.14 -8.91
N SER A 26 4.36 -3.83 -8.83
CA SER A 26 5.69 -3.23 -9.08
C SER A 26 6.56 -3.12 -7.85
N ASP A 27 5.98 -2.96 -6.67
CA ASP A 27 6.71 -2.91 -5.41
C ASP A 27 6.68 -4.24 -4.65
N GLY A 28 5.86 -5.20 -5.10
CA GLY A 28 5.87 -6.58 -4.62
C GLY A 28 5.20 -6.72 -3.26
N ASP A 29 4.29 -5.81 -2.90
CA ASP A 29 3.60 -5.80 -1.62
C ASP A 29 2.38 -6.75 -1.58
N GLY A 30 2.04 -7.36 -2.73
CA GLY A 30 0.92 -8.27 -2.91
C GLY A 30 -0.36 -7.60 -3.45
N VAL A 31 -0.32 -6.31 -3.75
CA VAL A 31 -1.44 -5.53 -4.31
C VAL A 31 -1.07 -5.06 -5.72
N LEU A 32 -1.86 -5.52 -6.70
CA LEU A 32 -1.64 -5.13 -8.10
C LEU A 32 -1.71 -3.62 -8.30
N ASN A 33 -0.88 -3.06 -9.17
CA ASN A 33 -0.75 -1.62 -9.45
C ASN A 33 -2.07 -0.89 -9.70
N HIS A 34 -3.07 -1.56 -10.28
CA HIS A 34 -4.37 -0.94 -10.58
C HIS A 34 -5.30 -0.83 -9.36
N LYS A 35 -4.94 -1.48 -8.24
CA LYS A 35 -5.62 -1.44 -6.94
C LYS A 35 -4.77 -0.81 -5.84
N ASP A 36 -3.46 -0.78 -6.06
CA ASP A 36 -2.48 -0.23 -5.13
C ASP A 36 -2.50 1.31 -5.16
N ILE A 37 -2.76 1.87 -3.98
CA ILE A 37 -2.77 3.31 -3.72
C ILE A 37 -1.38 3.79 -3.31
N CYS A 38 -0.56 2.92 -2.73
CA CYS A 38 0.71 3.18 -2.07
C CYS A 38 1.87 2.51 -2.84
N LYS A 39 2.14 3.01 -4.05
CA LYS A 39 3.03 2.47 -5.10
C LYS A 39 4.49 2.13 -4.76
N ASN A 40 4.93 2.34 -3.53
CA ASN A 40 6.32 2.13 -3.10
C ASN A 40 6.34 1.67 -1.64
N THR A 41 5.54 0.66 -1.31
CA THR A 41 5.49 0.15 0.05
C THR A 41 6.81 -0.58 0.39
N PRO A 42 7.37 -0.37 1.60
CA PRO A 42 8.63 -1.02 1.96
C PRO A 42 8.56 -2.55 1.91
N PRO A 43 9.67 -3.20 1.53
CA PRO A 43 9.72 -4.66 1.48
C PRO A 43 9.45 -5.26 2.87
N ASN A 44 8.64 -6.32 2.90
CA ASN A 44 8.18 -7.01 4.12
C ASN A 44 7.25 -6.19 5.03
N ALA A 45 6.82 -4.98 4.64
CA ALA A 45 5.77 -4.30 5.37
C ALA A 45 4.47 -5.11 5.28
N GLN A 46 3.73 -5.16 6.39
CA GLN A 46 2.35 -5.61 6.31
C GLN A 46 1.53 -4.49 5.68
N VAL A 47 0.71 -4.84 4.69
CA VAL A 47 -0.10 -3.88 3.94
C VAL A 47 -1.57 -4.15 4.13
N ASP A 48 -2.37 -3.09 4.02
CA ASP A 48 -3.81 -3.22 3.94
C ASP A 48 -4.28 -3.64 2.54
N ARG A 49 -5.61 -3.73 2.35
CA ARG A 49 -6.22 -4.10 1.07
C ARG A 49 -6.01 -3.09 -0.07
N TYR A 50 -5.37 -1.95 0.20
CA TYR A 50 -5.07 -0.88 -0.73
C TYR A 50 -3.57 -0.76 -1.01
N GLY A 51 -2.75 -1.68 -0.49
CA GLY A 51 -1.29 -1.67 -0.66
C GLY A 51 -0.57 -0.72 0.30
N CYS A 52 -1.27 -0.14 1.28
CA CYS A 52 -0.65 0.81 2.19
C CYS A 52 -0.11 0.11 3.43
N ALA A 53 1.16 0.38 3.76
CA ALA A 53 1.80 -0.11 4.97
C ALA A 53 1.00 0.26 6.23
N LEU A 54 0.88 -0.69 7.16
CA LEU A 54 0.17 -0.49 8.41
C LEU A 54 0.92 0.46 9.35
N ASP A 55 0.14 1.30 10.03
CA ASP A 55 0.52 2.18 11.13
C ASP A 55 -0.55 1.97 12.22
N SER A 56 -0.21 1.13 13.20
CA SER A 56 -1.15 0.56 14.16
C SER A 56 -1.61 1.57 15.21
N ASP A 57 -0.72 2.44 15.69
CA ASP A 57 -1.03 3.48 16.69
C ASP A 57 -1.32 4.86 16.07
N LYS A 58 -1.10 5.00 14.76
CA LYS A 58 -1.49 6.15 13.93
C LYS A 58 -0.71 7.42 14.27
N ASP A 59 0.57 7.25 14.59
CA ASP A 59 1.47 8.35 14.90
C ASP A 59 2.23 8.88 13.67
N GLY A 60 2.06 8.23 12.52
CA GLY A 60 2.68 8.58 11.25
C GLY A 60 3.95 7.80 10.93
N VAL A 61 4.37 6.87 11.79
CA VAL A 61 5.48 5.94 11.54
C VAL A 61 4.93 4.53 11.38
N ILE A 62 5.15 3.95 10.19
CA ILE A 62 4.65 2.60 9.89
C ILE A 62 5.27 1.52 10.78
N ASP A 63 4.51 0.46 11.05
CA ASP A 63 4.82 -0.58 12.04
C ASP A 63 6.21 -1.23 11.88
N ILE A 64 6.71 -1.33 10.64
CA ILE A 64 8.02 -1.93 10.35
C ILE A 64 9.20 -1.02 10.75
N TYR A 65 8.97 0.28 10.88
CA TYR A 65 9.97 1.28 11.27
C TYR A 65 9.71 1.86 12.66
N ASP A 66 8.53 1.64 13.22
CA ASP A 66 8.17 2.09 14.55
C ASP A 66 8.77 1.19 15.66
N ARG A 67 9.55 1.79 16.54
CA ARG A 67 10.15 1.15 17.71
C ARG A 67 9.25 1.24 18.94
N CYS A 68 8.25 2.10 18.93
CA CYS A 68 7.44 2.53 20.06
C CYS A 68 5.94 2.37 19.78
N LYS A 69 5.51 1.13 19.49
CA LYS A 69 4.17 0.64 19.06
C LYS A 69 2.88 1.14 19.73
N ASN A 70 2.96 2.02 20.72
CA ASN A 70 1.82 2.55 21.44
C ASN A 70 2.08 4.01 21.84
N THR A 71 2.51 4.86 20.92
CA THR A 71 2.62 6.28 21.24
C THR A 71 1.23 6.89 21.44
N PRO A 72 1.10 7.88 22.33
CA PRO A 72 -0.17 8.57 22.52
C PRO A 72 -0.61 9.27 21.23
N LEU A 73 -1.91 9.15 20.90
CA LEU A 73 -2.49 9.88 19.78
C LEU A 73 -2.17 11.38 19.87
N LEU A 74 -1.75 11.96 18.75
CA LEU A 74 -1.37 13.37 18.57
C LEU A 74 -0.04 13.79 19.21
N ASP A 75 0.71 12.89 19.86
CA ASP A 75 2.07 13.21 20.29
C ASP A 75 3.00 13.32 19.06
N ILE A 76 3.97 14.23 19.13
CA ILE A 76 4.99 14.36 18.10
C ILE A 76 6.07 13.31 18.36
N VAL A 77 6.22 12.40 17.40
CA VAL A 77 7.22 11.33 17.44
C VAL A 77 8.44 11.66 16.59
N ASN A 78 9.58 11.05 16.92
CA ASN A 78 10.78 11.12 16.11
C ASN A 78 10.71 10.11 14.94
N ALA A 79 11.77 10.03 14.13
CA ALA A 79 11.83 9.10 12.98
C ALA A 79 11.80 7.59 13.35
N GLN A 80 11.84 7.26 14.64
CA GLN A 80 11.72 5.90 15.16
C GLN A 80 10.34 5.63 15.76
N GLY A 81 9.39 6.57 15.64
CA GLY A 81 8.06 6.48 16.25
C GLY A 81 8.06 6.74 17.74
N CYS A 82 9.12 7.30 18.35
CA CYS A 82 9.18 7.50 19.81
C CYS A 82 9.00 8.96 20.22
N THR A 83 8.29 9.19 21.34
CA THR A 83 8.15 10.53 21.96
C THR A 83 9.42 10.95 22.70
N GLN A 84 9.61 12.25 22.90
CA GLN A 84 10.77 12.79 23.66
C GLN A 84 10.48 12.96 25.16
N ARG A 85 9.51 12.24 25.72
CA ARG A 85 9.15 12.36 27.14
C ARG A 85 9.94 11.41 28.03
#